data_AF-A0A0P0NK93-F1
#
_entry.id   AF-A0A0P0NK93-F1
#
_cell.length_a   1.000
_cell.length_b   1.000
_cell.length_c   1.000
_cell.angle_alpha   90.00
_cell.angle_beta   90.00
_cell.angle_gamma   90.00
#
_symmetry.space_group_name_H-M   'P 1'
#
loop_
_entity.id
_entity.type
_entity.pdbx_description
1 polymer ?
#
loop_
_entity_poly.entity_id
_entity_poly.type
_entity_poly.pdbx_seq_one_letter_code
_entity_poly.pdbx_strand_id
1 'polypeptide(L)'
;MKNEVKDPCINEAVETARNAKNTIRDMLNNTFSGNEYEDSDITFKDVTTLPDNIDGTSRQINSKIFEIELNKNKLLGRSKEYIVATVYHEVLHTYLDTKYPKGLDGTISIGDGHSKMADDYIALLTGSLRVAFPSLSLQDAWGLSWGGLQFTSFYKNKLSDSERAEIEDINEQHKKSTPSSKRRGVFCE
;
A
#
# COMPACT_ATOMS: atom_id res chain seq x y z
N MET A 1 -0.18 3.09 -15.31
CA MET A 1 -1.25 2.78 -14.34
C MET A 1 -2.61 2.66 -15.04
N LYS A 2 -3.04 1.43 -15.29
CA LYS A 2 -4.35 1.02 -15.79
C LYS A 2 -5.16 0.42 -14.64
N ASN A 3 -6.44 0.73 -14.54
CA ASN A 3 -7.34 0.15 -13.55
C ASN A 3 -8.26 -0.87 -14.24
N GLU A 4 -8.13 -2.15 -13.91
CA GLU A 4 -8.98 -3.22 -14.41
C GLU A 4 -9.86 -3.83 -13.31
N VAL A 5 -9.83 -3.28 -12.09
CA VAL A 5 -10.63 -3.72 -10.94
C VAL A 5 -12.13 -3.67 -11.28
N LYS A 6 -12.83 -4.77 -10.97
CA LYS A 6 -14.25 -4.98 -11.26
C LYS A 6 -15.16 -4.62 -10.10
N ASP A 7 -14.72 -4.87 -8.86
CA ASP A 7 -15.48 -4.48 -7.68
C ASP A 7 -15.64 -2.95 -7.59
N PRO A 8 -16.86 -2.39 -7.52
CA PRO A 8 -17.05 -0.94 -7.56
C PRO A 8 -16.32 -0.16 -6.46
N CYS A 9 -16.29 -0.69 -5.24
CA CYS A 9 -15.67 0.04 -4.13
C CYS A 9 -14.15 -0.02 -4.18
N ILE A 10 -13.59 -1.21 -4.48
CA ILE A 10 -12.13 -1.35 -4.68
C ILE A 10 -11.71 -0.54 -5.91
N ASN A 11 -12.53 -0.49 -6.96
CA ASN A 11 -12.27 0.33 -8.14
C ASN A 11 -12.17 1.81 -7.78
N GLU A 12 -13.11 2.33 -6.99
CA GLU A 12 -13.10 3.72 -6.51
C GLU A 12 -11.87 4.02 -5.64
N ALA A 13 -11.45 3.08 -4.78
CA ALA A 13 -10.22 3.22 -4.01
C ALA A 13 -8.98 3.27 -4.93
N VAL A 14 -8.91 2.42 -5.94
CA VAL A 14 -7.83 2.47 -6.95
C VAL A 14 -7.88 3.78 -7.74
N GLU A 15 -9.05 4.29 -8.12
CA GLU A 15 -9.17 5.61 -8.75
C GLU A 15 -8.73 6.74 -7.82
N THR A 16 -9.05 6.66 -6.53
CA THR A 16 -8.57 7.63 -5.52
C THR A 16 -7.05 7.62 -5.44
N ALA A 17 -6.46 6.42 -5.34
CA ALA A 17 -5.02 6.22 -5.34
C ALA A 17 -4.37 6.74 -6.65
N ARG A 18 -5.01 6.48 -7.79
CA ARG A 18 -4.58 6.93 -9.12
C ARG A 18 -4.80 8.41 -9.36
N ASN A 19 -5.78 9.07 -8.76
CA ASN A 19 -6.03 10.50 -8.94
C ASN A 19 -5.10 11.34 -8.08
N ALA A 20 -4.61 10.78 -6.97
CA ALA A 20 -3.38 11.22 -6.33
C ALA A 20 -2.12 10.95 -7.19
N LYS A 21 -2.26 10.57 -8.48
CA LYS A 21 -1.21 10.23 -9.45
C LYS A 21 -0.03 11.15 -9.40
N ASN A 22 -0.30 12.45 -9.44
CA ASN A 22 0.75 13.46 -9.50
C ASN A 22 1.51 13.39 -8.18
N THR A 23 0.82 13.37 -7.06
CA THR A 23 1.46 13.30 -5.74
C THR A 23 2.29 12.04 -5.52
N ILE A 24 1.81 10.81 -5.77
CA ILE A 24 2.66 9.63 -5.53
C ILE A 24 3.78 9.48 -6.56
N ARG A 25 3.51 9.72 -7.85
CA ARG A 25 4.59 9.68 -8.85
C ARG A 25 5.60 10.78 -8.59
N ASP A 26 5.17 12.00 -8.35
CA ASP A 26 6.06 13.12 -8.07
C ASP A 26 6.77 12.90 -6.74
N MET A 27 6.11 12.38 -5.69
CA MET A 27 6.78 12.04 -4.43
C MET A 27 7.79 10.91 -4.59
N LEU A 28 7.48 9.86 -5.36
CA LEU A 28 8.42 8.77 -5.65
C LEU A 28 9.54 9.24 -6.60
N ASN A 29 9.29 10.14 -7.54
CA ASN A 29 10.32 10.71 -8.42
C ASN A 29 11.21 11.71 -7.67
N ASN A 30 10.63 12.56 -6.82
CA ASN A 30 11.32 13.58 -6.01
C ASN A 30 12.12 12.95 -4.87
N THR A 31 11.60 11.91 -4.22
CA THR A 31 12.31 11.21 -3.12
C THR A 31 13.56 10.50 -3.63
N PHE A 32 13.65 10.20 -4.93
CA PHE A 32 14.66 9.28 -5.45
C PHE A 32 15.43 9.72 -6.69
N SER A 33 15.28 10.98 -7.14
CA SER A 33 16.08 11.56 -8.22
C SER A 33 16.20 10.66 -9.45
N GLY A 34 15.12 10.48 -10.21
CA GLY A 34 15.17 9.80 -11.51
C GLY A 34 13.82 9.57 -12.16
N ASN A 35 13.79 9.45 -13.49
CA ASN A 35 12.57 9.30 -14.30
C ASN A 35 12.18 7.82 -14.55
N GLU A 36 12.87 6.86 -13.94
CA GLU A 36 12.73 5.42 -14.26
C GLU A 36 11.33 4.86 -13.99
N TYR A 37 10.61 5.44 -13.03
CA TYR A 37 9.23 5.04 -12.72
C TYR A 37 8.19 5.58 -13.71
N GLU A 38 8.53 6.63 -14.46
CA GLU A 38 7.62 7.20 -15.47
C GLU A 38 7.31 6.18 -16.58
N ASP A 39 8.27 5.29 -16.85
CA ASP A 39 8.20 4.25 -17.88
C ASP A 39 7.49 2.95 -17.44
N SER A 40 7.11 2.82 -16.17
CA SER A 40 6.50 1.58 -15.65
C SER A 40 4.99 1.51 -15.92
N ASP A 41 4.57 0.40 -16.53
CA ASP A 41 3.19 0.05 -16.83
C ASP A 41 2.61 -0.85 -15.73
N ILE A 42 1.93 -0.21 -14.78
CA ILE A 42 1.20 -0.90 -13.70
C ILE A 42 -0.25 -1.14 -14.12
N THR A 43 -0.75 -2.36 -13.91
CA THR A 43 -2.17 -2.72 -14.05
C THR A 43 -2.71 -3.22 -12.71
N PHE A 44 -3.82 -2.64 -12.24
CA PHE A 44 -4.52 -3.06 -11.02
C PHE A 44 -5.66 -4.02 -11.36
N LYS A 45 -5.77 -5.12 -10.62
CA LYS A 45 -6.84 -6.13 -10.75
C LYS A 45 -7.34 -6.53 -9.37
N ASP A 46 -8.63 -6.80 -9.22
CA ASP A 46 -9.16 -7.51 -8.06
C ASP A 46 -9.27 -9.00 -8.38
N VAL A 47 -8.82 -9.83 -7.46
CA VAL A 47 -8.81 -11.29 -7.61
C VAL A 47 -9.36 -11.97 -6.36
N THR A 48 -9.84 -13.19 -6.52
CA THR A 48 -10.34 -14.04 -5.42
C THR A 48 -9.42 -15.23 -5.13
N THR A 49 -8.25 -15.28 -5.77
CA THR A 49 -7.30 -16.40 -5.74
C THR A 49 -6.15 -16.20 -4.76
N LEU A 50 -6.00 -15.00 -4.18
CA LEU A 50 -4.95 -14.72 -3.20
C LEU A 50 -5.24 -15.39 -1.86
N PRO A 51 -4.20 -15.84 -1.13
CA PRO A 51 -4.35 -16.43 0.21
C PRO A 51 -5.02 -15.48 1.20
N ASP A 52 -5.67 -16.04 2.23
CA ASP A 52 -6.44 -15.27 3.22
C ASP A 52 -5.60 -14.32 4.08
N ASN A 53 -4.28 -14.48 4.11
CA ASN A 53 -3.36 -13.60 4.83
C ASN A 53 -2.74 -12.50 3.93
N ILE A 54 -3.18 -12.39 2.68
CA ILE A 54 -2.65 -11.44 1.68
C ILE A 54 -3.78 -10.50 1.25
N ASP A 55 -3.63 -9.20 1.53
CA ASP A 55 -4.61 -8.18 1.13
C ASP A 55 -4.34 -7.64 -0.28
N GLY A 56 -3.07 -7.64 -0.71
CA GLY A 56 -2.63 -7.31 -2.06
C GLY A 56 -1.26 -7.91 -2.35
N THR A 57 -0.88 -7.96 -3.63
CA THR A 57 0.49 -8.33 -4.03
C THR A 57 0.87 -7.64 -5.34
N SER A 58 2.11 -7.16 -5.40
CA SER A 58 2.76 -6.69 -6.62
C SER A 58 3.54 -7.82 -7.30
N ARG A 59 3.39 -7.95 -8.61
CA ARG A 59 4.13 -8.89 -9.45
C ARG A 59 4.76 -8.19 -10.64
N GLN A 60 6.07 -8.36 -10.79
CA GLN A 60 6.77 -7.99 -12.02
C GLN A 60 6.51 -9.02 -13.13
N ILE A 61 5.93 -8.58 -14.25
CA ILE A 61 5.73 -9.40 -15.45
C ILE A 61 6.98 -9.34 -16.35
N ASN A 62 7.55 -8.15 -16.49
CA ASN A 62 8.87 -7.93 -17.08
C ASN A 62 9.48 -6.63 -16.52
N SER A 63 10.65 -6.22 -17.00
CA SER A 63 11.39 -5.05 -16.48
C SER A 63 10.59 -3.76 -16.29
N LYS A 64 9.53 -3.52 -17.07
CA LYS A 64 8.71 -2.31 -17.02
C LYS A 64 7.22 -2.58 -16.83
N ILE A 65 6.77 -3.83 -16.84
CA ILE A 65 5.35 -4.18 -16.73
C ILE A 65 5.11 -4.87 -15.39
N PHE A 66 4.16 -4.33 -14.64
CA PHE A 66 3.78 -4.79 -13.32
C PHE A 66 2.28 -4.99 -13.21
N GLU A 67 1.90 -6.00 -12.44
CA GLU A 67 0.52 -6.25 -12.06
C GLU A 67 0.38 -6.18 -10.55
N ILE A 68 -0.63 -5.46 -10.09
CA ILE A 68 -1.02 -5.41 -8.68
C ILE A 68 -2.37 -6.11 -8.55
N GLU A 69 -2.35 -7.23 -7.84
CA GLU A 69 -3.54 -8.01 -7.53
C GLU A 69 -4.04 -7.64 -6.13
N LEU A 70 -5.31 -7.24 -6.03
CA LEU A 70 -5.98 -6.86 -4.79
C LEU A 70 -6.92 -7.98 -4.37
N ASN A 71 -6.82 -8.44 -3.13
CA ASN A 71 -7.61 -9.57 -2.66
C ASN A 71 -9.05 -9.14 -2.35
N LYS A 72 -9.96 -9.37 -3.30
CA LYS A 72 -11.38 -9.02 -3.15
C LYS A 72 -12.02 -9.64 -1.92
N ASN A 73 -11.68 -10.90 -1.61
CA ASN A 73 -12.24 -11.62 -0.46
C ASN A 73 -11.86 -10.97 0.89
N LYS A 74 -10.77 -10.21 0.91
CA LYS A 74 -10.26 -9.56 2.13
C LYS A 74 -10.61 -8.09 2.20
N LEU A 75 -10.54 -7.39 1.08
CA LEU A 75 -10.73 -5.94 0.99
C LEU A 75 -12.20 -5.51 0.97
N LEU A 76 -13.12 -6.40 0.57
CA LEU A 76 -14.55 -6.14 0.76
C LEU A 76 -14.89 -5.93 2.24
N GLY A 77 -15.71 -4.91 2.52
CA GLY A 77 -16.07 -4.54 3.88
C GLY A 77 -14.97 -3.83 4.67
N ARG A 78 -13.86 -3.42 4.05
CA ARG A 78 -12.83 -2.58 4.68
C ARG A 78 -13.07 -1.10 4.34
N SER A 79 -12.41 -0.22 5.08
CA SER A 79 -12.44 1.22 4.77
C SER A 79 -11.70 1.53 3.46
N LYS A 80 -12.15 2.54 2.73
CA LYS A 80 -11.50 3.06 1.51
C LYS A 80 -10.07 3.49 1.80
N GLU A 81 -9.82 4.08 2.97
CA GLU A 81 -8.49 4.47 3.43
C GLU A 81 -7.56 3.27 3.59
N TYR A 82 -8.07 2.16 4.14
CA TYR A 82 -7.31 0.91 4.22
C TYR A 82 -6.97 0.36 2.84
N ILE A 83 -7.94 0.33 1.93
CA ILE A 83 -7.75 -0.19 0.56
C ILE A 83 -6.72 0.66 -0.19
N VAL A 84 -6.80 2.00 -0.08
CA VAL A 84 -5.81 2.89 -0.68
C VAL A 84 -4.42 2.71 -0.06
N ALA A 85 -4.32 2.49 1.27
CA ALA A 85 -3.06 2.18 1.92
C ALA A 85 -2.44 0.89 1.35
N THR A 86 -3.25 -0.16 1.14
CA THR A 86 -2.83 -1.39 0.46
C THR A 86 -2.36 -1.11 -0.97
N VAL A 87 -3.10 -0.31 -1.75
CA VAL A 87 -2.69 0.05 -3.11
C VAL A 87 -1.33 0.76 -3.13
N TYR A 88 -1.11 1.70 -2.20
CA TYR A 88 0.16 2.42 -2.09
C TYR A 88 1.32 1.53 -1.65
N HIS A 89 1.04 0.58 -0.75
CA HIS A 89 1.99 -0.45 -0.33
C HIS A 89 2.48 -1.28 -1.55
N GLU A 90 1.55 -1.79 -2.36
CA GLU A 90 1.90 -2.58 -3.54
C GLU A 90 2.58 -1.75 -4.65
N VAL A 91 2.18 -0.49 -4.82
CA VAL A 91 2.87 0.43 -5.74
C VAL A 91 4.31 0.65 -5.31
N LEU A 92 4.58 0.73 -4.01
CA LEU A 92 5.92 0.87 -3.48
C LEU A 92 6.76 -0.41 -3.69
N HIS A 93 6.16 -1.60 -3.59
CA HIS A 93 6.84 -2.83 -4.01
C HIS A 93 7.24 -2.79 -5.49
N THR A 94 6.31 -2.43 -6.39
CA THR A 94 6.63 -2.25 -7.81
C THR A 94 7.80 -1.29 -8.01
N TYR A 95 7.80 -0.17 -7.28
CA TYR A 95 8.87 0.81 -7.35
C TYR A 95 10.22 0.22 -6.90
N LEU A 96 10.24 -0.46 -5.76
CA LEU A 96 11.46 -1.08 -5.25
C LEU A 96 12.02 -2.14 -6.22
N ASP A 97 11.16 -2.89 -6.90
CA ASP A 97 11.56 -3.86 -7.92
C ASP A 97 12.21 -3.19 -9.16
N THR A 98 11.83 -1.95 -9.50
CA THR A 98 12.50 -1.19 -10.57
C THR A 98 13.89 -0.72 -10.18
N LYS A 99 14.07 -0.33 -8.90
CA LYS A 99 15.33 0.23 -8.39
C LYS A 99 16.35 -0.84 -8.00
N TYR A 100 15.86 -1.97 -7.51
CA TYR A 100 16.66 -3.09 -7.06
C TYR A 100 16.26 -4.33 -7.87
N PRO A 101 16.49 -4.34 -9.20
CA PRO A 101 16.11 -5.45 -10.04
C PRO A 101 16.84 -6.73 -9.60
N LYS A 102 16.18 -7.86 -9.83
CA LYS A 102 16.73 -9.19 -9.52
C LYS A 102 18.10 -9.38 -10.17
N GLY A 103 19.05 -9.88 -9.39
CA GLY A 103 20.33 -10.37 -9.89
C GLY A 103 20.14 -11.57 -10.82
N LEU A 104 21.23 -11.98 -11.48
CA LEU A 104 21.22 -13.13 -12.41
C LEU A 104 20.84 -14.45 -11.72
N ASP A 105 20.97 -14.54 -10.40
CA ASP A 105 20.55 -15.65 -9.56
C ASP A 105 19.07 -15.58 -9.13
N GLY A 106 18.33 -14.58 -9.61
CA GLY A 106 16.93 -14.33 -9.28
C GLY A 106 16.71 -13.67 -7.91
N THR A 107 17.78 -13.34 -7.17
CA THR A 107 17.67 -12.73 -5.84
C THR A 107 17.56 -11.21 -5.93
N ILE A 108 16.77 -10.62 -5.05
CA ILE A 108 16.67 -9.16 -4.87
C ILE A 108 17.53 -8.78 -3.68
N SER A 109 18.39 -7.76 -3.82
CA SER A 109 19.31 -7.31 -2.75
C SER A 109 18.62 -6.79 -1.48
N ILE A 110 17.31 -6.57 -1.52
CA ILE A 110 16.50 -6.05 -0.41
C ILE A 110 15.42 -7.05 0.07
N GLY A 111 15.47 -8.31 -0.38
CA GLY A 111 14.47 -9.32 -0.02
C GLY A 111 13.07 -8.98 -0.57
N ASP A 112 12.07 -8.97 0.30
CA ASP A 112 10.70 -8.56 -0.02
C ASP A 112 10.50 -7.02 -0.02
N GLY A 113 11.53 -6.25 0.31
CA GLY A 113 11.50 -4.79 0.33
C GLY A 113 10.84 -4.17 1.57
N HIS A 114 10.17 -4.96 2.41
CA HIS A 114 9.42 -4.44 3.57
C HIS A 114 10.31 -3.69 4.57
N SER A 115 11.55 -4.15 4.78
CA SER A 115 12.49 -3.43 5.67
C SER A 115 12.84 -2.04 5.13
N LYS A 116 12.98 -1.88 3.80
CA LYS A 116 13.22 -0.58 3.17
C LYS A 116 11.98 0.32 3.26
N MET A 117 10.80 -0.26 3.11
CA MET A 117 9.52 0.46 3.28
C MET A 117 9.37 1.01 4.70
N ALA A 118 9.68 0.19 5.70
CA ALA A 118 9.60 0.57 7.11
C ALA A 118 10.64 1.64 7.51
N ASP A 119 11.85 1.60 6.94
CA ASP A 119 12.91 2.57 7.25
C ASP A 119 12.68 3.92 6.55
N ASP A 120 12.39 3.88 5.24
CA ASP A 120 12.54 5.06 4.40
C ASP A 120 11.23 5.65 3.89
N TYR A 121 10.13 4.88 3.87
CA TYR A 121 8.93 5.24 3.09
C TYR A 121 7.65 5.41 3.90
N ILE A 122 7.69 5.22 5.22
CA ILE A 122 6.53 5.50 6.09
C ILE A 122 6.05 6.94 5.94
N ALA A 123 6.95 7.92 5.92
CA ALA A 123 6.59 9.33 5.77
C ALA A 123 5.95 9.62 4.40
N LEU A 124 6.43 8.97 3.34
CA LEU A 124 5.87 9.09 1.99
C LEU A 124 4.47 8.49 1.92
N LEU A 125 4.27 7.28 2.45
CA LEU A 125 2.95 6.64 2.51
C LEU A 125 1.97 7.47 3.33
N THR A 126 2.40 7.99 4.48
CA THR A 126 1.59 8.84 5.37
C THR A 126 1.15 10.11 4.65
N GLY A 127 2.09 10.81 4.00
CA GLY A 127 1.79 12.02 3.23
C GLY A 127 0.83 11.73 2.07
N SER A 128 1.06 10.64 1.34
CA SER A 128 0.23 10.23 0.20
C SER A 128 -1.20 9.93 0.62
N LEU A 129 -1.40 9.21 1.73
CA LEU A 129 -2.72 8.94 2.29
C LEU A 129 -3.46 10.21 2.67
N ARG A 130 -2.78 11.20 3.23
CA ARG A 130 -3.40 12.49 3.56
C ARG A 130 -3.72 13.36 2.35
N VAL A 131 -3.01 13.18 1.24
CA VAL A 131 -3.39 13.82 -0.02
C VAL A 131 -4.61 13.14 -0.64
N ALA A 132 -4.67 11.81 -0.60
CA ALA A 132 -5.85 11.06 -1.03
C ALA A 132 -7.09 11.35 -0.17
N PHE A 133 -6.89 11.54 1.14
CA PHE A 133 -7.93 11.80 2.12
C PHE A 133 -7.55 13.01 2.99
N PRO A 134 -7.87 14.24 2.57
CA PRO A 134 -7.50 15.45 3.32
C PRO A 134 -8.05 15.53 4.75
N SER A 135 -9.16 14.84 5.02
CA SER A 135 -9.75 14.72 6.37
C SER A 135 -9.17 13.61 7.23
N LEU A 136 -8.31 12.74 6.67
CA LEU A 136 -7.67 11.67 7.43
C LEU A 136 -6.67 12.26 8.42
N SER A 137 -6.79 11.84 9.68
CA SER A 137 -5.89 12.30 10.73
C SER A 137 -4.45 11.87 10.41
N LEU A 138 -3.47 12.65 10.87
CA LEU A 138 -2.06 12.27 10.71
C LEU A 138 -1.78 10.92 11.38
N GLN A 139 -2.44 10.68 12.51
CA GLN A 139 -2.32 9.47 13.30
C GLN A 139 -2.84 8.24 12.53
N ASP A 140 -4.05 8.31 11.97
CA ASP A 140 -4.60 7.20 11.18
C ASP A 140 -3.80 6.96 9.90
N ALA A 141 -3.38 8.03 9.19
CA ALA A 141 -2.54 7.90 8.00
C ALA A 141 -1.19 7.23 8.31
N TRP A 142 -0.56 7.60 9.43
CA TRP A 142 0.69 7.01 9.89
C TRP A 142 0.49 5.54 10.30
N GLY A 143 -0.56 5.24 11.08
CA GLY A 143 -0.88 3.88 11.47
C GLY A 143 -1.16 2.96 10.28
N LEU A 144 -1.95 3.41 9.31
CA LEU A 144 -2.22 2.68 8.07
C LEU A 144 -0.94 2.44 7.24
N SER A 145 0.02 3.36 7.26
CA SER A 145 1.29 3.24 6.53
C SER A 145 2.18 2.09 7.04
N TRP A 146 1.96 1.64 8.29
CA TRP A 146 2.65 0.49 8.88
C TRP A 146 1.95 -0.86 8.61
N GLY A 147 0.76 -0.85 8.01
CA GLY A 147 0.03 -2.07 7.67
C GLY A 147 0.88 -3.00 6.79
N GLY A 148 1.06 -4.24 7.22
CA GLY A 148 1.87 -5.23 6.51
C GLY A 148 3.37 -5.16 6.83
N LEU A 149 3.84 -4.24 7.68
CA LEU A 149 5.27 -4.08 8.01
C LEU A 149 5.64 -4.56 9.43
N GLN A 150 4.71 -5.23 10.13
CA GLN A 150 4.85 -5.56 11.55
C GLN A 150 5.98 -6.57 11.87
N PHE A 151 6.40 -7.38 10.90
CA PHE A 151 7.50 -8.33 11.10
C PHE A 151 8.90 -7.70 10.96
N THR A 152 9.00 -6.47 10.46
CA THR A 152 10.27 -5.79 10.22
C THR A 152 10.99 -5.45 11.54
N SER A 153 12.32 -5.42 11.50
CA SER A 153 13.13 -5.00 12.65
C SER A 153 12.87 -3.54 13.05
N PHE A 154 12.50 -2.70 12.09
CA PHE A 154 12.12 -1.30 12.35
C PHE A 154 10.86 -1.22 13.20
N TYR A 155 9.80 -1.94 12.81
CA TYR A 155 8.58 -2.02 13.61
C TYR A 155 8.88 -2.54 15.02
N LYS A 156 9.66 -3.62 15.14
CA LYS A 156 9.93 -4.29 16.43
C LYS A 156 10.84 -3.49 17.37
N ASN A 157 11.87 -2.83 16.84
CA ASN A 157 12.97 -2.31 17.66
C ASN A 157 13.02 -0.77 17.71
N LYS A 158 12.36 -0.06 16.80
CA LYS A 158 12.37 1.41 16.76
C LYS A 158 11.08 2.03 17.29
N LEU A 159 9.95 1.36 17.11
CA LEU A 159 8.69 1.81 17.69
C LEU A 159 8.58 1.38 19.14
N SER A 160 8.01 2.24 19.97
CA SER A 160 7.60 1.94 21.33
C SER A 160 6.41 0.97 21.38
N ASP A 161 6.19 0.34 22.52
CA ASP A 161 5.05 -0.55 22.74
C ASP A 161 3.71 0.18 22.53
N SER A 162 3.62 1.44 22.95
CA SER A 162 2.43 2.27 22.75
C SER A 162 2.18 2.57 21.28
N GLU A 163 3.22 2.87 20.51
CA GLU A 163 3.11 3.11 19.07
C GLU A 163 2.65 1.86 18.32
N ARG A 164 3.19 0.69 18.67
CA ARG A 164 2.77 -0.58 18.06
C ARG A 164 1.31 -0.92 18.38
N ALA A 165 0.90 -0.75 19.63
CA ALA A 165 -0.50 -0.95 20.04
C ALA A 165 -1.45 0.00 19.30
N GLU A 166 -1.03 1.25 19.08
CA GLU A 166 -1.78 2.25 18.34
C GLU A 166 -1.91 1.90 16.86
N ILE A 167 -0.82 1.47 16.22
CA ILE A 167 -0.84 1.00 14.83
C ILE A 167 -1.79 -0.19 14.67
N GLU A 168 -1.72 -1.16 15.58
CA GLU A 168 -2.60 -2.32 15.60
C GLU A 168 -4.06 -1.91 15.72
N ASP A 169 -4.40 -1.04 16.68
CA ASP A 169 -5.75 -0.52 16.88
C ASP A 169 -6.28 0.22 15.64
N ILE A 170 -5.48 1.10 15.03
CA ILE A 170 -5.86 1.84 13.81
C ILE A 170 -6.16 0.86 12.67
N ASN A 171 -5.23 -0.06 12.38
CA ASN A 171 -5.40 -1.02 11.29
C ASN A 171 -6.62 -1.93 11.54
N GLU A 172 -6.83 -2.39 12.77
CA GLU A 172 -8.00 -3.18 13.12
C GLU A 172 -9.30 -2.41 12.90
N GLN A 173 -9.37 -1.15 13.35
CA GLN A 173 -10.56 -0.32 13.23
C GLN A 173 -10.93 -0.01 11.78
N HIS A 174 -9.93 0.24 10.93
CA HIS A 174 -10.10 0.42 9.49
C HIS A 174 -10.41 -0.90 8.74
N LYS A 175 -10.13 -2.05 9.37
CA LYS A 175 -10.46 -3.38 8.86
C LYS A 175 -11.86 -3.84 9.23
N LYS A 176 -12.57 -3.30 10.23
CA LYS A 176 -13.79 -3.96 10.75
C LYS A 176 -14.89 -4.13 9.70
N SER A 177 -15.16 -5.38 9.29
CA SER A 177 -16.21 -5.72 8.33
C SER A 177 -17.63 -5.74 8.91
N THR A 178 -17.78 -5.70 10.24
CA THR A 178 -19.08 -5.52 10.91
C THR A 178 -19.27 -4.08 11.38
N PRO A 179 -20.43 -3.44 11.13
CA PRO A 179 -20.74 -2.12 11.67
C PRO A 179 -20.52 -2.05 13.18
N SER A 180 -19.71 -1.09 13.62
CA SER A 180 -19.46 -0.83 15.04
C SER A 180 -19.06 0.62 15.24
N SER A 181 -19.28 1.15 16.45
CA SER A 181 -18.83 2.50 16.83
C SER A 181 -17.29 2.66 16.81
N LYS A 182 -16.56 1.55 16.70
CA LYS A 182 -15.11 1.51 16.60
C LYS A 182 -14.61 1.50 15.14
N ARG A 183 -15.48 1.59 14.14
CA ARG A 183 -15.05 1.73 12.74
C ARG A 183 -14.43 3.12 12.53
N ARG A 184 -13.31 3.17 11.80
CA ARG A 184 -12.71 4.41 11.31
C ARG A 184 -12.63 4.40 9.79
N GLY A 185 -12.94 5.54 9.17
CA GLY A 185 -12.96 5.72 7.72
C GLY A 185 -14.30 5.44 7.05
N VAL A 186 -14.32 5.49 5.72
CA VAL A 186 -15.50 5.25 4.88
C VAL A 186 -15.47 3.82 4.38
N PHE A 187 -16.46 3.01 4.73
CA PHE A 187 -16.45 1.57 4.43
C PHE A 187 -17.06 1.23 3.06
N CYS A 188 -16.48 0.22 2.42
CA CYS A 188 -17.14 -0.48 1.31
C CYS A 188 -18.31 -1.29 1.86
N GLU A 189 -19.53 -0.95 1.44
CA GLU A 189 -20.78 -1.67 1.76
C GLU A 189 -21.23 -2.54 0.58
#